data_AF-A0A975Q982-F1
#
_entry.id   AF-A0A975Q982-F1
#
_cell.length_a   1.000
_cell.length_b   1.000
_cell.length_c   1.000
_cell.angle_alpha   90.00
_cell.angle_beta   90.00
_cell.angle_gamma   90.00
#
_symmetry.space_group_name_H-M   'P 1'
#
loop_
_entity.id
_entity.type
_entity.pdbx_description
1 polymer ?
#
loop_
_entity_poly.entity_id
_entity_poly.type
_entity_poly.pdbx_seq_one_letter_code
_entity_poly.pdbx_strand_id
1 'polypeptide(L)'
;MKKHIKNIINLFNHRKIEKEDYIESISLSSSDFEEKYRNECSKHAVTIEKLNGLTVVSSAKEKIIESYEIALDPERVEKTKINFEVDIDDKSNRWSVITGYCQLGGCNQEELIFNSEFEARRKAIELTLNGNKPKSTTSCPSCFSEYMNS
;
A
#
# COMPACT_ATOMS: atom_id res chain seq x y z
N MET A 1 -51.40 69.17 13.19
CA MET A 1 -50.56 68.62 12.09
C MET A 1 -49.11 69.17 12.04
N LYS A 2 -48.50 69.63 13.16
CA LYS A 2 -47.08 70.06 13.19
C LYS A 2 -46.30 69.62 14.45
N LYS A 3 -46.80 68.64 15.22
CA LYS A 3 -46.12 68.12 16.42
C LYS A 3 -45.57 66.69 16.30
N HIS A 4 -45.91 65.95 15.26
CA HIS A 4 -45.47 64.56 15.10
C HIS A 4 -44.27 64.36 14.14
N ILE A 5 -43.81 65.39 13.42
CA ILE A 5 -42.70 65.25 12.47
C ILE A 5 -41.33 65.51 13.12
N LYS A 6 -41.27 66.19 14.27
CA LYS A 6 -39.98 66.54 14.91
C LYS A 6 -39.28 65.38 15.66
N ASN A 7 -39.98 64.30 16.02
CA ASN A 7 -39.35 63.22 16.81
C ASN A 7 -38.84 62.04 15.98
N ILE A 8 -39.18 61.92 14.68
CA ILE A 8 -38.64 60.85 13.83
C ILE A 8 -37.20 61.18 13.39
N ILE A 9 -36.86 62.46 13.25
CA ILE A 9 -35.51 62.89 12.85
C ILE A 9 -34.47 62.63 13.96
N ASN A 10 -34.89 62.55 15.23
CA ASN A 10 -33.97 62.27 16.34
C ASN A 10 -33.57 60.79 16.48
N LEU A 11 -34.19 59.87 15.74
CA LEU A 11 -33.82 58.45 15.75
C LEU A 11 -32.79 58.08 14.68
N PHE A 12 -32.53 58.97 13.71
CA PHE A 12 -31.58 58.70 12.63
C PHE A 12 -30.16 59.20 12.88
N ASN A 13 -29.94 60.03 13.92
CA ASN A 13 -28.60 60.57 14.22
C ASN A 13 -27.75 59.70 15.16
N HIS A 14 -28.22 58.52 15.58
CA HIS A 14 -27.47 57.63 16.48
C HIS A 14 -27.10 56.25 15.89
N ARG A 15 -27.38 55.99 14.61
CA ARG A 15 -26.91 54.76 13.93
C ARG A 15 -25.77 55.01 12.96
N LYS A 16 -24.81 55.83 13.39
CA LYS A 16 -23.47 55.87 12.83
C LYS A 16 -22.53 55.06 13.74
N ILE A 17 -22.96 53.85 14.09
CA ILE A 17 -22.14 52.86 14.78
C ILE A 17 -21.39 52.12 13.66
N GLU A 18 -20.14 52.52 13.50
CA GLU A 18 -18.97 51.65 13.31
C GLU A 18 -19.14 50.52 12.28
N LYS A 19 -18.96 50.86 11.00
CA LYS A 19 -18.70 49.87 9.95
C LYS A 19 -17.32 49.21 10.07
N GLU A 20 -16.40 49.80 10.85
CA GLU A 20 -15.02 49.34 10.97
C GLU A 20 -14.88 48.23 12.03
N ASP A 21 -15.63 48.28 13.13
CA ASP A 21 -15.61 47.23 14.17
C ASP A 21 -16.30 45.92 13.74
N TYR A 22 -17.15 45.97 12.72
CA TYR A 22 -17.80 44.77 12.18
C TYR A 22 -16.87 43.94 11.28
N ILE A 23 -15.81 44.54 10.73
CA ILE A 23 -14.84 43.82 9.89
C ILE A 23 -13.82 43.09 10.75
N GLU A 24 -13.42 43.67 11.89
CA GLU A 24 -12.42 43.07 12.79
C GLU A 24 -12.96 41.83 13.54
N SER A 25 -14.27 41.82 13.84
CA SER A 25 -14.97 40.66 14.42
C SER A 25 -15.16 39.49 13.44
N ILE A 26 -15.11 39.73 12.13
CA ILE A 26 -15.15 38.66 11.11
C ILE A 26 -13.76 38.03 10.95
N SER A 27 -12.68 38.81 11.04
CA SER A 27 -11.30 38.29 10.90
C SER A 27 -10.87 37.33 12.01
N LEU A 28 -11.28 37.56 13.26
CA LEU A 28 -11.00 36.66 14.39
C LEU A 28 -11.77 35.32 14.30
N SER A 29 -12.88 35.27 13.56
CA SER A 29 -13.63 34.02 13.34
C SER A 29 -13.01 33.11 12.28
N SER A 30 -12.19 33.66 11.39
CA SER A 30 -11.61 32.93 10.26
C SER A 30 -10.40 32.09 10.67
N SER A 31 -9.54 32.60 11.57
CA SER A 31 -8.36 31.86 12.06
C SER A 31 -8.75 30.62 12.87
N ASP A 32 -9.74 30.77 13.74
CA ASP A 32 -10.23 29.69 14.61
C ASP A 32 -10.95 28.61 13.78
N PHE A 33 -11.65 29.03 12.73
CA PHE A 33 -12.29 28.12 11.79
C PHE A 33 -11.27 27.33 10.96
N GLU A 34 -10.22 27.99 10.47
CA GLU A 34 -9.15 27.32 9.74
C GLU A 34 -8.38 26.32 10.62
N GLU A 35 -8.09 26.66 11.87
CA GLU A 35 -7.40 25.76 12.79
C GLU A 35 -8.26 24.54 13.12
N LYS A 36 -9.57 24.75 13.36
CA LYS A 36 -10.52 23.65 13.55
C LYS A 36 -10.58 22.73 12.33
N TYR A 37 -10.64 23.31 11.12
CA TYR A 37 -10.65 22.55 9.87
C TYR A 37 -9.35 21.77 9.65
N ARG A 38 -8.18 22.38 9.89
CA ARG A 38 -6.87 21.70 9.83
C ARG A 38 -6.78 20.52 10.80
N ASN A 39 -7.31 20.69 12.01
CA ASN A 39 -7.34 19.64 13.02
C ASN A 39 -8.28 18.49 12.63
N GLU A 40 -9.44 18.78 12.03
CA GLU A 40 -10.32 17.73 11.49
C GLU A 40 -9.70 17.03 10.29
N CYS A 41 -9.10 17.75 9.35
CA CYS A 41 -8.38 17.14 8.21
C CYS A 41 -7.24 16.22 8.67
N SER A 42 -6.47 16.64 9.68
CA SER A 42 -5.39 15.82 10.25
C SER A 42 -5.91 14.52 10.90
N LYS A 43 -7.04 14.59 11.62
CA LYS A 43 -7.68 13.39 12.20
C LYS A 43 -8.20 12.43 11.12
N HIS A 44 -8.76 12.96 10.03
CA HIS A 44 -9.21 12.14 8.91
C HIS A 44 -8.03 11.51 8.16
N ALA A 45 -6.91 12.23 7.97
CA ALA A 45 -5.71 11.70 7.32
C ALA A 45 -5.16 10.46 8.06
N VAL A 46 -5.03 10.53 9.39
CA VAL A 46 -4.61 9.37 10.22
C VAL A 46 -5.58 8.19 10.10
N THR A 47 -6.87 8.46 9.94
CA THR A 47 -7.90 7.41 9.78
C THR A 47 -7.78 6.74 8.41
N ILE A 48 -7.54 7.52 7.35
CA ILE A 48 -7.31 7.02 5.99
C ILE A 48 -6.04 6.14 5.95
N GLU A 49 -4.95 6.55 6.58
CA GLU A 49 -3.73 5.73 6.66
C GLU A 49 -3.96 4.38 7.34
N LYS A 50 -4.71 4.37 8.45
CA LYS A 50 -5.09 3.13 9.16
C LYS A 50 -5.99 2.24 8.30
N LEU A 51 -6.96 2.80 7.58
CA LEU A 51 -7.84 2.05 6.67
C LEU A 51 -7.06 1.46 5.50
N ASN A 52 -6.13 2.22 4.91
CA ASN A 52 -5.26 1.73 3.85
C ASN A 52 -4.42 0.54 4.34
N GLY A 53 -3.85 0.62 5.55
CA GLY A 53 -3.15 -0.51 6.16
C GLY A 53 -4.01 -1.78 6.29
N LEU A 54 -5.29 -1.63 6.68
CA LEU A 54 -6.23 -2.75 6.79
C LEU A 54 -6.56 -3.38 5.43
N THR A 55 -6.76 -2.56 4.38
CA THR A 55 -7.05 -3.07 3.02
C THR A 55 -5.87 -3.82 2.40
N VAL A 56 -4.63 -3.44 2.71
CA VAL A 56 -3.44 -4.17 2.26
C VAL A 56 -3.36 -5.54 2.94
N VAL A 57 -3.71 -5.61 4.23
CA VAL A 57 -3.71 -6.88 4.99
C VAL A 57 -4.83 -7.82 4.52
N SER A 58 -6.01 -7.31 4.14
CA SER A 58 -7.07 -8.17 3.60
C SER A 58 -6.66 -8.80 2.26
N SER A 59 -6.08 -8.00 1.35
CA SER A 59 -5.60 -8.50 0.06
C SER A 59 -4.48 -9.55 0.20
N ALA A 60 -3.55 -9.36 1.15
CA ALA A 60 -2.49 -10.34 1.39
C ALA A 60 -3.04 -11.68 1.92
N LYS A 61 -4.04 -11.64 2.80
CA LYS A 61 -4.69 -12.85 3.34
C LYS A 61 -5.46 -13.62 2.26
N GLU A 62 -6.17 -12.92 1.38
CA GLU A 62 -6.92 -13.53 0.28
C GLU A 62 -5.99 -14.33 -0.64
N LYS A 63 -4.84 -13.76 -1.03
CA LYS A 63 -3.85 -14.45 -1.87
C LYS A 63 -3.23 -15.67 -1.20
N ILE A 64 -3.04 -15.62 0.13
CA ILE A 64 -2.57 -16.79 0.88
C ILE A 64 -3.62 -17.89 0.79
N ILE A 65 -4.89 -17.59 1.07
CA ILE A 65 -5.99 -18.56 0.99
C ILE A 65 -6.08 -19.14 -0.42
N GLU A 66 -6.09 -18.30 -1.44
CA GLU A 66 -6.12 -18.73 -2.84
C GLU A 66 -4.93 -19.64 -3.20
N SER A 67 -3.73 -19.34 -2.68
CA SER A 67 -2.56 -20.21 -2.89
C SER A 67 -2.74 -21.61 -2.31
N TYR A 68 -3.44 -21.75 -1.18
CA TYR A 68 -3.79 -23.06 -0.61
C TYR A 68 -4.82 -23.77 -1.48
N GLU A 69 -5.87 -23.08 -1.91
CA GLU A 69 -6.92 -23.68 -2.74
C GLU A 69 -6.38 -24.18 -4.08
N ILE A 70 -5.49 -23.43 -4.73
CA ILE A 70 -4.83 -23.88 -5.96
C ILE A 70 -3.92 -25.06 -5.66
N ALA A 71 -3.09 -25.00 -4.61
CA ALA A 71 -2.14 -26.07 -4.29
C ALA A 71 -2.82 -27.41 -3.91
N LEU A 72 -4.05 -27.37 -3.41
CA LEU A 72 -4.85 -28.56 -3.08
C LEU A 72 -5.52 -29.19 -4.30
N ASP A 73 -5.60 -28.49 -5.44
CA ASP A 73 -6.28 -28.94 -6.66
C ASP A 73 -5.26 -29.09 -7.81
N PRO A 74 -4.82 -30.33 -8.12
CA PRO A 74 -3.83 -30.59 -9.16
C PRO A 74 -4.21 -30.01 -10.54
N GLU A 75 -5.49 -30.04 -10.92
CA GLU A 75 -5.91 -29.48 -12.21
C GLU A 75 -5.75 -27.97 -12.25
N ARG A 76 -6.03 -27.29 -11.13
CA ARG A 76 -5.80 -25.85 -11.01
C ARG A 76 -4.31 -25.54 -11.01
N VAL A 77 -3.47 -26.36 -10.39
CA VAL A 77 -2.01 -26.21 -10.45
C VAL A 77 -1.54 -26.24 -11.91
N GLU A 78 -1.96 -27.24 -12.69
CA GLU A 78 -1.55 -27.37 -14.11
C GLU A 78 -2.03 -26.20 -14.98
N LYS A 79 -3.24 -25.70 -14.73
CA LYS A 79 -3.80 -24.54 -15.45
C LYS A 79 -3.18 -23.22 -15.00
N THR A 80 -2.60 -23.16 -13.81
CA THR A 80 -2.00 -21.95 -13.25
C THR A 80 -0.60 -21.77 -13.82
N LYS A 81 -0.35 -20.62 -14.45
CA LYS A 81 1.00 -20.25 -14.88
C LYS A 81 1.85 -19.82 -13.68
N ILE A 82 2.55 -20.77 -13.07
CA ILE A 82 3.45 -20.54 -11.94
C ILE A 82 4.76 -19.92 -12.46
N ASN A 83 5.20 -18.82 -11.84
CA ASN A 83 6.41 -18.09 -12.25
C ASN A 83 7.71 -18.66 -11.65
N PHE A 84 7.61 -19.55 -10.69
CA PHE A 84 8.73 -20.06 -9.90
C PHE A 84 8.87 -21.56 -10.11
N GLU A 85 10.11 -22.00 -10.27
CA GLU A 85 10.47 -23.40 -10.36
C GLU A 85 10.46 -24.04 -8.97
N VAL A 86 9.97 -25.27 -8.90
CA VAL A 86 9.95 -26.09 -7.68
C VAL A 86 10.76 -27.34 -7.96
N ASP A 87 11.77 -27.59 -7.15
CA ASP A 87 12.71 -28.69 -7.32
C ASP A 87 12.86 -29.51 -6.03
N ILE A 88 13.42 -30.72 -6.14
CA ILE A 88 13.76 -31.58 -5.00
C ILE A 88 15.26 -31.84 -4.99
N ASP A 89 15.91 -31.54 -3.87
CA ASP A 89 17.31 -31.94 -3.66
C ASP A 89 17.37 -33.41 -3.25
N ASP A 90 17.79 -34.28 -4.17
CA ASP A 90 17.95 -35.72 -3.96
C ASP A 90 18.84 -36.06 -2.75
N LYS A 91 19.78 -35.19 -2.37
CA LYS A 91 20.71 -35.45 -1.25
C LYS A 91 20.07 -35.16 0.09
N SER A 92 19.40 -34.02 0.23
CA SER A 92 18.74 -33.65 1.49
C SER A 92 17.29 -34.09 1.58
N ASN A 93 16.72 -34.60 0.48
CA ASN A 93 15.29 -34.94 0.35
C ASN A 93 14.39 -33.79 0.79
N ARG A 94 14.76 -32.56 0.40
CA ARG A 94 14.03 -31.33 0.68
C ARG A 94 13.59 -30.67 -0.60
N TRP A 95 12.44 -30.03 -0.52
CA TRP A 95 11.86 -29.29 -1.64
C TRP A 95 12.36 -27.86 -1.62
N SER A 96 12.60 -27.27 -2.78
CA SER A 96 13.00 -25.88 -2.87
C SER A 96 12.21 -25.12 -3.92
N VAL A 97 12.03 -23.82 -3.68
CA VAL A 97 11.46 -22.88 -4.66
C VAL A 97 12.58 -21.96 -5.10
N ILE A 98 12.92 -21.99 -6.39
CA ILE A 98 14.00 -21.18 -6.94
C ILE A 98 13.51 -19.74 -7.09
N THR A 99 14.07 -18.84 -6.29
CA THR A 99 13.72 -17.41 -6.28
C THR A 99 14.73 -16.54 -7.00
N GLY A 100 15.87 -17.08 -7.42
CA GLY A 100 16.88 -16.32 -8.14
C GLY A 100 17.84 -17.16 -8.98
N TYR A 101 18.21 -16.59 -10.13
CA TYR A 101 19.11 -17.18 -11.11
C TYR A 101 20.35 -16.32 -11.32
N CYS A 102 21.48 -17.00 -11.50
CA CYS A 102 22.72 -16.41 -12.01
C CYS A 102 22.56 -15.89 -13.45
N GLN A 103 22.98 -14.65 -13.71
CA GLN A 103 22.89 -14.03 -15.05
C GLN A 103 23.67 -14.75 -16.17
N LEU A 104 24.82 -15.37 -15.86
CA LEU A 104 25.70 -15.93 -16.90
C LEU A 104 25.50 -17.42 -17.18
N GLY A 105 25.12 -18.20 -16.17
CA GLY A 105 25.05 -19.66 -16.32
C GLY A 105 23.72 -20.28 -15.91
N GLY A 106 22.75 -19.48 -15.46
CA GLY A 106 21.46 -20.00 -14.99
C GLY A 106 21.56 -20.91 -13.76
N CYS A 107 22.71 -20.99 -13.09
CA CYS A 107 22.79 -21.73 -11.84
C CYS A 107 21.91 -21.07 -10.78
N ASN A 108 21.19 -21.91 -10.03
CA ASN A 108 20.26 -21.50 -8.98
C ASN A 108 21.07 -20.94 -7.81
N GLN A 109 20.81 -19.68 -7.43
CA GLN A 109 21.57 -19.01 -6.38
C GLN A 109 20.73 -18.72 -5.13
N GLU A 110 19.43 -18.51 -5.31
CA GLU A 110 18.53 -18.22 -4.21
C GLU A 110 17.38 -19.21 -4.24
N GLU A 111 17.21 -19.93 -3.15
CA GLU A 111 16.15 -20.91 -2.98
C GLU A 111 15.49 -20.78 -1.61
N LEU A 112 14.19 -21.04 -1.56
CA LEU A 112 13.45 -21.21 -0.31
C LEU A 112 13.26 -22.70 -0.07
N ILE A 113 13.74 -23.21 1.06
CA ILE A 113 13.74 -24.65 1.37
C ILE A 113 12.52 -25.03 2.22
N PHE A 114 11.90 -26.16 1.89
CA PHE A 114 10.69 -26.71 2.51
C PHE A 114 10.83 -28.21 2.79
N ASN A 115 10.04 -28.70 3.73
CA ASN A 115 10.02 -30.12 4.10
C ASN A 115 9.02 -30.94 3.28
N SER A 116 8.17 -30.29 2.49
CA SER A 116 7.15 -30.95 1.68
C SER A 116 6.95 -30.26 0.33
N GLU A 117 6.60 -31.07 -0.67
CA GLU A 117 6.25 -30.58 -2.01
C GLU A 117 5.11 -29.58 -1.96
N PHE A 118 4.09 -29.89 -1.14
CA PHE A 118 2.90 -29.06 -0.98
C PHE A 118 3.25 -27.65 -0.52
N GLU A 119 4.09 -27.51 0.51
CA GLU A 119 4.51 -26.20 1.01
C GLU A 119 5.32 -25.41 -0.02
N ALA A 120 6.21 -26.08 -0.74
CA ALA A 120 7.02 -25.46 -1.81
C ALA A 120 6.12 -24.96 -2.95
N ARG A 121 5.24 -25.82 -3.48
CA ARG A 121 4.29 -25.46 -4.54
C ARG A 121 3.36 -24.33 -4.12
N ARG A 122 2.78 -24.43 -2.92
CA ARG A 122 1.91 -23.37 -2.37
C ARG A 122 2.66 -22.04 -2.26
N LYS A 123 3.93 -22.06 -1.84
CA LYS A 123 4.74 -20.83 -1.79
C LYS A 123 5.03 -20.27 -3.18
N ALA A 124 5.36 -21.12 -4.15
CA ALA A 124 5.56 -20.70 -5.55
C ALA A 124 4.30 -20.02 -6.14
N ILE A 125 3.11 -20.58 -5.85
CA ILE A 125 1.82 -20.00 -6.23
C ILE A 125 1.59 -18.66 -5.52
N GLU A 126 1.79 -18.60 -4.20
CA GLU A 126 1.65 -17.37 -3.41
C GLU A 126 2.54 -16.24 -3.95
N LEU A 127 3.81 -16.55 -4.26
CA LEU A 127 4.73 -15.58 -4.86
C LEU A 127 4.25 -15.11 -6.23
N THR A 128 3.71 -16.02 -7.04
CA THR A 128 3.12 -15.73 -8.36
C THR A 128 1.90 -14.81 -8.25
N LEU A 129 0.96 -15.09 -7.35
CA LEU A 129 -0.23 -14.26 -7.10
C LEU A 129 0.12 -12.87 -6.56
N ASN A 130 1.26 -12.76 -5.87
CA ASN A 130 1.82 -11.49 -5.44
C ASN A 130 2.53 -10.72 -6.57
N GLY A 131 2.57 -11.26 -7.80
CA GLY A 131 3.22 -10.63 -8.94
C GLY A 131 4.76 -10.70 -8.88
N ASN A 132 5.31 -11.48 -7.96
CA ASN A 132 6.76 -11.66 -7.89
C ASN A 132 7.24 -12.52 -9.07
N LYS A 133 8.52 -12.34 -9.39
CA LYS A 133 9.26 -13.13 -10.37
C LYS A 133 10.61 -13.52 -9.78
N PRO A 134 11.22 -14.62 -10.24
CA PRO A 134 12.60 -14.93 -9.89
C PRO A 134 13.52 -13.75 -10.23
N LYS A 135 14.42 -13.43 -9.31
CA LYS A 135 15.40 -12.35 -9.50
C LYS A 135 16.53 -12.84 -10.39
N SER A 136 16.97 -12.00 -11.32
CA SER A 136 18.23 -12.21 -12.02
C SER A 136 19.30 -11.43 -11.27
N THR A 137 20.16 -12.13 -10.54
CA THR A 137 21.24 -11.55 -9.72
C THR A 137 22.55 -11.47 -10.51
N THR A 138 23.53 -10.77 -9.96
CA THR A 138 24.90 -10.79 -10.49
C THR A 138 25.40 -12.21 -10.66
N SER A 139 26.20 -12.45 -11.69
CA SER A 139 26.83 -13.73 -11.94
C SER A 139 27.57 -14.24 -10.70
N CYS A 140 27.42 -15.52 -10.38
CA CYS A 140 28.21 -16.11 -9.30
C CYS A 140 29.71 -16.06 -9.67
N PRO A 141 30.59 -16.13 -8.66
CA PRO A 141 32.03 -16.17 -8.91
C PRO A 141 32.46 -17.28 -9.89
N SER A 142 31.79 -18.44 -9.87
CA SER A 142 32.12 -19.55 -10.79
C SER A 142 31.80 -19.20 -12.25
N CYS A 143 30.56 -18.82 -12.55
CA CYS A 143 30.16 -18.46 -13.92
C CYS A 143 30.89 -17.22 -14.42
N PHE A 144 31.16 -16.24 -13.55
CA PHE A 144 31.96 -15.08 -13.92
C PHE A 144 33.40 -15.46 -14.27
N SER A 145 34.02 -16.36 -13.50
CA SER A 145 35.37 -16.83 -13.77
C SER A 145 35.45 -17.62 -15.08
N GLU A 146 34.48 -18.48 -15.37
CA GLU A 146 34.41 -19.20 -16.65
C GLU A 146 34.29 -18.23 -17.83
N TYR A 147 33.41 -17.23 -17.71
CA TYR A 147 33.25 -16.19 -18.73
C TYR A 147 34.53 -15.38 -18.98
N MET A 148 35.28 -15.04 -17.93
CA MET A 148 36.53 -14.27 -18.07
C MET A 148 37.70 -15.08 -18.66
N ASN A 149 37.62 -16.41 -18.61
CA ASN A 149 38.67 -17.31 -19.08
C ASN A 149 38.34 -17.97 -20.45
N SER A 150 37.24 -17.57 -21.10
CA SER A 150 36.84 -18.02 -22.45
C SER A 150 37.16 -16.97 -23.51
#